data_AF-A0AAF0PPT0-F1
#
_entry.id   AF-A0AAF0PPT0-F1
#
_cell.length_a   1.000
_cell.length_b   1.000
_cell.length_c   1.000
_cell.angle_alpha   90.00
_cell.angle_beta   90.00
_cell.angle_gamma   90.00
#
_symmetry.space_group_name_H-M   'P 1'
#
loop_
_entity.id
_entity.type
_entity.pdbx_description
1 polymer ?
#
loop_
_entity_poly.entity_id
_entity_poly.type
_entity_poly.pdbx_seq_one_letter_code
_entity_poly.pdbx_strand_id
1 'polypeptide(L)'
;MYFTLRHFCSLQQIGDDGAGDQKVWCMFPFTATMYCLVFNFEGRDGVLDGKTFKKPRRPYEKERLDAELKLVGEYGLRCKRELWRVQYALSRIRNAARMLLTLDEKDPRRIFEGEALLRRMNRYGLLDESQNKLDYVLALTVENFLERRLQTLVFKTGMAKSIHHARVLIRQRHIRVGRQVVNVASFMVRVDSQKHIDFSLTSPFGGGRPGRVKRKNQKSAAKKAAGGGDEEDEE
;
A
#
# COMPACT_ATOMS: atom_id res chain seq x y z
N MET A 1 -8.35 51.83 26.61
CA MET A 1 -7.95 50.67 27.43
C MET A 1 -9.19 49.82 27.70
N TYR A 2 -9.19 48.52 27.37
CA TYR A 2 -9.85 47.41 28.10
C TYR A 2 -9.62 46.09 27.36
N PHE A 3 -9.34 45.02 28.11
CA PHE A 3 -8.70 43.76 27.67
C PHE A 3 -9.38 42.54 28.33
N THR A 4 -9.42 41.32 27.78
CA THR A 4 -9.15 40.78 26.42
C THR A 4 -9.66 39.33 26.36
N LEU A 5 -10.00 38.82 25.17
CA LEU A 5 -10.03 37.39 24.76
C LEU A 5 -10.64 36.29 25.68
N ARG A 6 -11.67 35.61 25.13
CA ARG A 6 -11.64 34.19 24.62
C ARG A 6 -11.30 33.02 25.58
N HIS A 7 -11.89 31.84 25.27
CA HIS A 7 -11.77 30.50 25.91
C HIS A 7 -12.76 30.27 27.09
N PHE A 8 -13.30 29.08 27.39
CA PHE A 8 -13.07 27.72 26.84
C PHE A 8 -14.32 26.80 26.90
N CYS A 9 -14.18 25.57 26.40
CA CYS A 9 -15.15 24.47 26.38
C CYS A 9 -15.51 23.90 27.77
N SER A 10 -16.73 23.36 27.93
CA SER A 10 -16.99 22.29 28.91
C SER A 10 -18.02 21.27 28.39
N LEU A 11 -17.87 20.03 28.84
CA LEU A 11 -18.57 18.81 28.44
C LEU A 11 -19.26 18.25 29.69
N GLN A 12 -20.45 17.64 29.59
CA GLN A 12 -20.98 16.78 30.66
C GLN A 12 -21.85 15.65 30.08
N GLN A 13 -21.67 14.43 30.59
CA GLN A 13 -22.46 13.22 30.29
C GLN A 13 -23.23 12.74 31.53
N ILE A 14 -24.10 11.73 31.32
CA ILE A 14 -24.75 10.72 32.23
C ILE A 14 -26.24 10.67 31.81
N GLY A 15 -26.77 9.56 31.26
CA GLY A 15 -27.23 8.32 31.95
C GLY A 15 -28.77 8.36 32.04
N ASP A 16 -29.58 7.31 31.88
CA ASP A 16 -29.35 5.86 31.75
C ASP A 16 -30.44 5.17 30.88
N ASP A 17 -30.30 3.85 30.75
CA ASP A 17 -31.04 2.88 29.92
C ASP A 17 -32.58 2.85 29.99
N GLY A 18 -33.22 2.35 28.91
CA GLY A 18 -34.64 1.93 28.94
C GLY A 18 -35.20 1.52 27.58
N ALA A 19 -35.52 0.24 27.38
CA ALA A 19 -36.07 -0.29 26.13
C ALA A 19 -37.57 0.02 25.95
N GLY A 20 -38.02 0.22 24.70
CA GLY A 20 -39.45 0.36 24.41
C GLY A 20 -39.77 0.67 22.94
N ASP A 21 -40.05 -0.36 22.14
CA ASP A 21 -40.71 -0.19 20.84
C ASP A 21 -42.08 0.47 21.02
N GLN A 22 -42.36 1.57 20.33
CA GLN A 22 -43.73 1.96 20.04
C GLN A 22 -43.89 2.66 18.69
N LYS A 23 -44.71 2.04 17.85
CA LYS A 23 -44.99 2.41 16.47
C LYS A 23 -45.96 3.60 16.46
N VAL A 24 -45.63 4.67 15.75
CA VAL A 24 -46.61 5.71 15.39
C VAL A 24 -46.92 5.61 13.91
N TRP A 25 -48.05 5.00 13.58
CA TRP A 25 -48.62 5.00 12.22
C TRP A 25 -49.48 6.25 12.04
N CYS A 26 -48.92 7.31 11.45
CA CYS A 26 -49.71 8.42 10.93
C CYS A 26 -50.06 8.16 9.47
N MET A 27 -51.18 7.48 9.25
CA MET A 27 -51.78 7.30 7.93
C MET A 27 -52.73 8.47 7.65
N PHE A 28 -52.34 9.39 6.77
CA PHE A 28 -53.27 10.34 6.15
C PHE A 28 -52.94 10.53 4.66
N PRO A 29 -53.90 10.30 3.76
CA PRO A 29 -53.72 10.53 2.33
C PRO A 29 -54.12 11.96 1.96
N PHE A 30 -53.37 12.63 1.08
CA PHE A 30 -53.99 13.42 0.00
C PHE A 30 -53.02 13.71 -1.15
N THR A 31 -53.60 13.96 -2.32
CA THR A 31 -52.92 14.09 -3.61
C THR A 31 -51.98 15.29 -3.70
N ALA A 32 -50.72 15.05 -4.07
CA ALA A 32 -49.87 16.04 -4.72
C ALA A 32 -48.89 15.37 -5.69
N THR A 33 -49.11 15.58 -6.98
CA THR A 33 -48.25 15.10 -8.06
C THR A 33 -46.97 15.93 -8.12
N MET A 34 -46.05 15.70 -7.18
CA MET A 34 -44.71 16.24 -7.27
C MET A 34 -43.77 15.13 -7.74
N TYR A 35 -43.06 15.39 -8.85
CA TYR A 35 -42.02 14.53 -9.39
C TYR A 35 -40.87 14.39 -8.38
N CYS A 36 -41.06 13.52 -7.39
CA CYS A 36 -39.93 12.90 -6.74
C CYS A 36 -39.33 11.96 -7.77
N LEU A 37 -38.20 12.37 -8.36
CA LEU A 37 -37.25 11.41 -8.89
C LEU A 37 -36.84 10.53 -7.70
N VAL A 38 -37.59 9.44 -7.52
CA VAL A 38 -37.10 8.24 -6.86
C VAL A 38 -35.99 7.75 -7.77
N PHE A 39 -34.84 8.37 -7.61
CA PHE A 39 -33.58 7.78 -7.98
C PHE A 39 -33.55 6.49 -7.18
N ASN A 40 -33.90 5.40 -7.85
CA ASN A 40 -33.70 4.06 -7.34
C ASN A 40 -32.20 3.91 -7.15
N PHE A 41 -31.74 4.33 -5.98
CA PHE A 41 -30.44 3.99 -5.43
C PHE A 41 -30.57 2.55 -4.94
N GLU A 42 -30.89 1.65 -5.88
CA GLU A 42 -30.68 0.23 -5.72
C GLU A 42 -29.25 0.06 -5.25
N GLY A 43 -29.11 -0.42 -4.01
CA GLY A 43 -27.83 -0.69 -3.41
C GLY A 43 -27.06 -1.64 -4.31
N ARG A 44 -26.12 -1.10 -5.08
CA ARG A 44 -25.10 -1.90 -5.76
C ARG A 44 -24.08 -2.32 -4.72
N ASP A 45 -24.52 -3.22 -3.83
CA ASP A 45 -23.71 -4.01 -2.90
C ASP A 45 -22.92 -5.10 -3.67
N GLY A 46 -22.48 -4.76 -4.88
CA GLY A 46 -21.57 -5.55 -5.69
C GLY A 46 -20.17 -5.00 -5.50
N VAL A 47 -19.30 -5.77 -4.84
CA VAL A 47 -17.86 -5.47 -4.79
C VAL A 47 -17.32 -5.52 -6.22
N LEU A 48 -16.97 -4.36 -6.78
CA LEU A 48 -16.52 -4.24 -8.18
C LEU A 48 -15.07 -4.72 -8.34
N ASP A 49 -14.89 -6.02 -8.50
CA ASP A 49 -13.57 -6.65 -8.64
C ASP A 49 -12.90 -6.38 -10.00
N GLY A 50 -11.84 -5.57 -9.97
CA GLY A 50 -11.04 -5.20 -11.15
C GLY A 50 -9.84 -6.11 -11.40
N LYS A 51 -9.66 -6.59 -12.65
CA LYS A 51 -8.46 -7.34 -13.06
C LYS A 51 -7.20 -6.46 -12.98
N THR A 52 -6.24 -6.83 -12.13
CA THR A 52 -4.98 -6.08 -11.88
C THR A 52 -3.85 -6.36 -12.89
N PHE A 53 -4.02 -7.32 -13.80
CA PHE A 53 -2.97 -7.71 -14.76
C PHE A 53 -3.58 -8.25 -16.05
N LYS A 54 -2.80 -8.19 -17.14
CA LYS A 54 -3.13 -8.78 -18.43
C LYS A 54 -2.03 -9.76 -18.83
N LYS A 55 -2.39 -10.93 -19.39
CA LYS A 55 -1.41 -11.87 -19.95
C LYS A 55 -0.85 -11.35 -21.29
N PRO A 56 0.40 -11.65 -21.66
CA PRO A 56 0.95 -11.33 -22.98
C PRO A 56 0.16 -12.04 -24.09
N ARG A 57 0.11 -11.45 -25.30
CA ARG A 57 -0.57 -12.05 -26.47
C ARG A 57 0.14 -13.29 -26.99
N ARG A 58 1.48 -13.25 -27.11
CA ARG A 58 2.33 -14.36 -27.58
C ARG A 58 3.07 -15.00 -26.39
N PRO A 59 2.75 -16.25 -25.99
CA PRO A 59 3.36 -16.86 -24.79
C PRO A 59 4.85 -17.22 -24.93
N TYR A 60 5.29 -17.67 -26.11
CA TYR A 60 6.59 -18.31 -26.33
C TYR A 60 7.56 -17.46 -27.18
N GLU A 61 7.63 -16.17 -26.87
CA GLU A 61 8.50 -15.20 -27.54
C GLU A 61 9.81 -15.07 -26.75
N LYS A 62 10.92 -15.59 -27.31
CA LYS A 62 12.19 -15.77 -26.59
C LYS A 62 12.71 -14.46 -25.97
N GLU A 63 12.84 -13.41 -26.78
CA GLU A 63 13.32 -12.10 -26.34
C GLU A 63 12.53 -11.54 -25.15
N ARG A 64 11.19 -11.67 -25.19
CA ARG A 64 10.31 -11.27 -24.09
C ARG A 64 10.53 -12.15 -22.85
N LEU A 65 10.67 -13.45 -23.02
CA LEU A 65 10.90 -14.38 -21.91
C LEU A 65 12.23 -14.09 -21.19
N ASP A 66 13.29 -13.78 -21.95
CA ASP A 66 14.63 -13.44 -21.47
C ASP A 66 14.65 -12.08 -20.77
N ALA A 67 14.02 -11.05 -21.36
CA ALA A 67 13.87 -9.72 -20.74
C ALA A 67 13.06 -9.78 -19.43
N GLU A 68 11.96 -10.54 -19.41
CA GLU A 68 11.19 -10.77 -18.18
C GLU A 68 12.01 -11.52 -17.12
N LEU A 69 12.91 -12.44 -17.51
CA LEU A 69 13.72 -13.23 -16.58
C LEU A 69 14.81 -12.37 -15.92
N LYS A 70 15.46 -11.49 -16.68
CA LYS A 70 16.43 -10.50 -16.16
C LYS A 70 15.82 -9.64 -15.04
N LEU A 71 14.69 -8.97 -15.33
CA LEU A 71 13.95 -8.14 -14.36
C LEU A 71 13.45 -8.95 -13.15
N VAL A 72 13.07 -10.22 -13.32
CA VAL A 72 12.65 -11.08 -12.20
C VAL A 72 13.84 -11.41 -11.28
N GLY A 73 15.03 -11.63 -11.84
CA GLY A 73 16.27 -11.86 -11.09
C GLY A 73 16.72 -10.60 -10.34
N GLU A 74 16.93 -9.50 -11.08
CA GLU A 74 17.40 -8.21 -10.54
C GLU A 74 16.55 -7.70 -9.38
N TYR A 75 15.22 -7.80 -9.48
CA TYR A 75 14.29 -7.27 -8.48
C TYR A 75 13.73 -8.35 -7.52
N GLY A 76 14.24 -9.59 -7.59
CA GLY A 76 13.86 -10.70 -6.72
C GLY A 76 12.34 -10.94 -6.64
N LEU A 77 11.69 -11.00 -7.81
CA LEU A 77 10.24 -11.19 -7.92
C LEU A 77 9.87 -12.68 -7.76
N ARG A 78 8.74 -12.99 -7.11
CA ARG A 78 8.31 -14.40 -6.94
C ARG A 78 7.78 -15.02 -8.24
N CYS A 79 7.07 -14.23 -9.05
CA CYS A 79 6.39 -14.71 -10.26
C CYS A 79 6.31 -13.61 -11.32
N LYS A 80 6.31 -13.99 -12.61
CA LYS A 80 6.05 -13.10 -13.76
C LYS A 80 4.73 -12.30 -13.64
N ARG A 81 3.75 -12.81 -12.87
CA ARG A 81 2.51 -12.09 -12.53
C ARG A 81 2.74 -10.75 -11.82
N GLU A 82 3.78 -10.62 -10.99
CA GLU A 82 4.12 -9.32 -10.37
C GLU A 82 4.58 -8.30 -11.42
N LEU A 83 5.40 -8.74 -12.38
CA LEU A 83 5.85 -7.92 -13.50
C LEU A 83 4.67 -7.49 -14.38
N TRP A 84 3.76 -8.42 -14.73
CA TRP A 84 2.56 -8.11 -15.52
C TRP A 84 1.58 -7.16 -14.82
N ARG A 85 1.56 -7.11 -13.47
CA ARG A 85 0.79 -6.10 -12.72
C ARG A 85 1.38 -4.70 -12.90
N VAL A 86 2.70 -4.56 -12.82
CA VAL A 86 3.40 -3.28 -13.04
C VAL A 86 3.25 -2.82 -14.48
N GLN A 87 3.46 -3.70 -15.46
CA GLN A 87 3.25 -3.42 -16.89
C GLN A 87 1.79 -2.99 -17.18
N TYR A 88 0.80 -3.62 -16.54
CA TYR A 88 -0.60 -3.25 -16.69
C TYR A 88 -0.91 -1.86 -16.09
N ALA A 89 -0.37 -1.54 -14.91
CA ALA A 89 -0.48 -0.21 -14.32
C ALA A 89 0.16 0.87 -15.21
N LEU A 90 1.37 0.62 -15.72
CA LEU A 90 2.04 1.48 -16.70
C LEU A 90 1.20 1.67 -17.98
N SER A 91 0.63 0.59 -18.51
CA SER A 91 -0.24 0.69 -19.70
C SER A 91 -1.50 1.53 -19.43
N ARG A 92 -2.09 1.44 -18.24
CA ARG A 92 -3.22 2.31 -17.85
C ARG A 92 -2.80 3.78 -17.75
N ILE A 93 -1.64 4.06 -17.16
CA ILE A 93 -1.08 5.42 -17.01
C ILE A 93 -0.75 6.03 -18.38
N ARG A 94 0.01 5.32 -19.22
CA ARG A 94 0.36 5.80 -20.58
C ARG A 94 -0.88 5.98 -21.46
N ASN A 95 -1.90 5.14 -21.34
CA ASN A 95 -3.14 5.33 -22.10
C ASN A 95 -3.92 6.57 -21.63
N ALA A 96 -3.95 6.86 -20.33
CA ALA A 96 -4.51 8.13 -19.84
C ALA A 96 -3.73 9.33 -20.40
N ALA A 97 -2.39 9.32 -20.32
CA ALA A 97 -1.54 10.37 -20.87
C ALA A 97 -1.77 10.59 -22.38
N ARG A 98 -1.89 9.51 -23.18
CA ARG A 98 -2.21 9.61 -24.61
C ARG A 98 -3.55 10.28 -24.89
N MET A 99 -4.61 9.91 -24.15
CA MET A 99 -5.92 10.56 -24.32
C MET A 99 -5.87 12.05 -23.96
N LEU A 100 -5.08 12.43 -22.97
CA LEU A 100 -4.94 13.83 -22.56
C LEU A 100 -4.09 14.66 -23.54
N LEU A 101 -3.08 14.05 -24.17
CA LEU A 101 -2.26 14.70 -25.19
C LEU A 101 -3.00 14.95 -26.51
N THR A 102 -4.09 14.23 -26.80
CA THR A 102 -4.95 14.47 -27.97
C THR A 102 -5.95 15.62 -27.79
N LEU A 103 -6.14 16.14 -26.57
CA LEU A 103 -6.96 17.32 -26.28
C LEU A 103 -6.12 18.61 -26.36
N ASP A 104 -6.76 19.77 -26.55
CA ASP A 104 -6.06 21.06 -26.57
C ASP A 104 -5.54 21.44 -25.17
N GLU A 105 -4.46 22.22 -25.11
CA GLU A 105 -3.82 22.62 -23.85
C GLU A 105 -4.76 23.38 -22.91
N LYS A 106 -5.74 24.09 -23.47
CA LYS A 106 -6.72 24.89 -22.71
C LYS A 106 -7.97 24.11 -22.31
N ASP A 107 -8.11 22.85 -22.73
CA ASP A 107 -9.27 22.04 -22.35
C ASP A 107 -9.31 21.82 -20.83
N PRO A 108 -10.45 22.08 -20.14
CA PRO A 108 -10.54 21.93 -18.69
C PRO A 108 -10.24 20.50 -18.22
N ARG A 109 -10.53 19.52 -19.08
CA ARG A 109 -10.18 18.11 -18.86
C ARG A 109 -8.68 17.86 -18.87
N ARG A 110 -7.94 18.42 -19.83
CA ARG A 110 -6.47 18.25 -19.93
C ARG A 110 -5.79 18.90 -18.72
N ILE A 111 -6.22 20.10 -18.34
CA ILE A 111 -5.72 20.81 -17.16
C ILE A 111 -5.97 19.97 -15.89
N PHE A 112 -7.21 19.59 -15.60
CA PHE A 112 -7.56 18.90 -14.36
C PHE A 112 -7.03 17.45 -14.29
N GLU A 113 -7.31 16.62 -15.30
CA GLU A 113 -6.89 15.21 -15.29
C GLU A 113 -5.37 15.08 -15.45
N GLY A 114 -4.74 15.95 -16.26
CA GLY A 114 -3.29 15.98 -16.48
C GLY A 114 -2.51 16.39 -15.25
N GLU A 115 -2.91 17.48 -14.58
CA GLU A 115 -2.27 17.92 -13.34
C GLU A 115 -2.48 16.88 -12.21
N ALA A 116 -3.66 16.26 -12.12
CA ALA A 116 -3.90 15.16 -11.18
C ALA A 116 -3.04 13.91 -11.45
N LEU A 117 -2.70 13.64 -12.72
CA LEU A 117 -1.79 12.56 -13.11
C LEU A 117 -0.35 12.87 -12.71
N LEU A 118 0.14 14.08 -13.02
CA LEU A 118 1.49 14.55 -12.67
C LEU A 118 1.69 14.58 -11.14
N ARG A 119 0.76 15.19 -10.38
CA ARG A 119 0.77 15.15 -8.90
C ARG A 119 0.88 13.74 -8.33
N ARG A 120 0.30 12.74 -9.00
CA ARG A 120 0.38 11.33 -8.59
C ARG A 120 1.77 10.73 -8.88
N MET A 121 2.37 11.03 -10.03
CA MET A 121 3.72 10.54 -10.38
C MET A 121 4.77 11.11 -9.43
N ASN A 122 4.71 12.41 -9.15
CA ASN A 122 5.67 13.09 -8.27
C ASN A 122 5.58 12.58 -6.83
N ARG A 123 4.37 12.35 -6.30
CA ARG A 123 4.15 11.74 -4.99
C ARG A 123 4.81 10.36 -4.83
N TYR A 124 4.93 9.60 -5.92
CA TYR A 124 5.63 8.31 -5.93
C TYR A 124 7.12 8.42 -6.28
N GLY A 125 7.62 9.59 -6.68
CA GLY A 125 9.02 9.79 -7.09
C GLY A 125 9.37 9.07 -8.38
N LEU A 126 8.46 9.09 -9.37
CA LEU A 126 8.65 8.48 -10.69
C LEU A 126 9.14 9.49 -11.75
N LEU A 127 8.96 10.78 -11.48
CA LEU A 127 9.47 11.91 -12.24
C LEU A 127 10.29 12.78 -11.29
N ASP A 128 11.30 13.45 -11.84
CA ASP A 128 12.03 14.51 -11.16
C ASP A 128 11.30 15.86 -11.27
N GLU A 129 11.58 16.80 -10.37
CA GLU A 129 10.95 18.13 -10.33
C GLU A 129 11.21 18.94 -11.62
N SER A 130 12.30 18.66 -12.33
CA SER A 130 12.59 19.25 -13.64
C SER A 130 11.73 18.70 -14.79
N GLN A 131 11.11 17.53 -14.64
CA GLN A 131 10.46 16.76 -15.73
C GLN A 131 8.93 16.72 -15.62
N ASN A 132 8.32 17.83 -15.19
CA ASN A 132 6.88 17.97 -14.96
C ASN A 132 6.03 18.16 -16.23
N LYS A 133 6.31 17.42 -17.31
CA LYS A 133 5.50 17.42 -18.56
C LYS A 133 4.85 16.06 -18.81
N LEU A 134 3.69 16.06 -19.47
CA LEU A 134 2.94 14.85 -19.79
C LEU A 134 3.72 13.88 -20.70
N ASP A 135 4.64 14.39 -21.52
CA ASP A 135 5.47 13.59 -22.44
C ASP A 135 6.40 12.62 -21.70
N TYR A 136 6.99 13.04 -20.58
CA TYR A 136 7.86 12.19 -19.76
C TYR A 136 7.10 11.00 -19.14
N VAL A 137 5.78 11.11 -18.94
CA VAL A 137 4.92 10.01 -18.48
C VAL A 137 4.87 8.87 -19.51
N LEU A 138 5.05 9.17 -20.81
CA LEU A 138 5.13 8.13 -21.85
C LEU A 138 6.47 7.36 -21.78
N ALA A 139 7.56 8.07 -21.47
CA ALA A 139 8.92 7.54 -21.40
C ALA A 139 9.19 6.63 -20.18
N LEU A 140 8.37 6.70 -19.12
CA LEU A 140 8.52 5.89 -17.90
C LEU A 140 8.75 4.39 -18.18
N THR A 141 9.82 3.80 -17.64
CA THR A 141 10.13 2.37 -17.80
C THR A 141 9.48 1.48 -16.73
N VAL A 142 9.65 0.16 -16.85
CA VAL A 142 9.20 -0.80 -15.83
C VAL A 142 10.11 -0.77 -14.60
N GLU A 143 11.42 -0.53 -14.78
CA GLU A 143 12.37 -0.39 -13.67
C GLU A 143 11.96 0.71 -12.70
N ASN A 144 11.58 1.89 -13.19
CA ASN A 144 11.15 3.03 -12.36
C ASN A 144 10.09 2.64 -11.31
N PHE A 145 9.17 1.74 -11.65
CA PHE A 145 8.16 1.24 -10.71
C PHE A 145 8.68 0.14 -9.77
N LEU A 146 9.62 -0.69 -10.23
CA LEU A 146 10.24 -1.73 -9.40
C LEU A 146 11.19 -1.12 -8.37
N GLU A 147 11.90 -0.05 -8.71
CA GLU A 147 12.74 0.75 -7.83
C GLU A 147 12.00 1.36 -6.63
N ARG A 148 10.74 1.78 -6.81
CA ARG A 148 9.91 2.42 -5.77
C ARG A 148 9.20 1.44 -4.84
N ARG A 149 9.44 0.13 -4.98
CA ARG A 149 8.87 -0.90 -4.10
C ARG A 149 9.57 -0.93 -2.75
N LEU A 150 8.84 -1.25 -1.69
CA LEU A 150 9.41 -1.41 -0.35
C LEU A 150 10.55 -2.44 -0.32
N GLN A 151 10.44 -3.52 -1.10
CA GLN A 151 11.48 -4.57 -1.20
C GLN A 151 12.84 -4.03 -1.68
N THR A 152 12.85 -3.15 -2.68
CA THR A 152 14.04 -2.61 -3.32
C THR A 152 14.59 -1.43 -2.53
N LEU A 153 13.72 -0.57 -2.00
CA LEU A 153 14.13 0.52 -1.11
C LEU A 153 14.78 0.01 0.19
N VAL A 154 14.25 -1.08 0.79
CA VAL A 154 14.86 -1.71 1.97
C VAL A 154 16.27 -2.26 1.68
N PHE A 155 16.49 -2.77 0.46
CA PHE A 155 17.82 -3.19 0.00
C PHE A 155 18.75 -1.98 -0.26
N LYS A 156 18.28 -0.95 -0.99
CA LYS A 156 19.05 0.28 -1.25
C LYS A 156 19.44 1.04 0.03
N THR A 157 18.63 0.95 1.09
CA THR A 157 18.90 1.55 2.41
C THR A 157 19.85 0.69 3.28
N GLY A 158 20.29 -0.49 2.80
CA GLY A 158 21.26 -1.35 3.50
C GLY A 158 20.70 -2.17 4.67
N MET A 159 19.39 -2.10 4.97
CA MET A 159 18.76 -2.90 6.04
C MET A 159 18.80 -4.41 5.81
N ALA A 160 19.04 -4.86 4.57
CA ALA A 160 19.07 -6.26 4.20
C ALA A 160 20.24 -6.59 3.26
N LYS A 161 20.98 -7.66 3.57
CA LYS A 161 22.10 -8.18 2.77
C LYS A 161 21.76 -8.53 1.31
N SER A 162 20.49 -8.74 0.98
CA SER A 162 20.01 -9.15 -0.35
C SER A 162 18.52 -8.80 -0.51
N ILE A 163 18.09 -8.63 -1.76
CA ILE A 163 16.71 -8.35 -2.17
C ILE A 163 15.75 -9.47 -1.73
N HIS A 164 16.19 -10.73 -1.72
CA HIS A 164 15.40 -11.85 -1.19
C HIS A 164 15.28 -11.80 0.33
N HIS A 165 16.35 -11.38 1.03
CA HIS A 165 16.34 -11.19 2.49
C HIS A 165 15.39 -10.04 2.88
N ALA A 166 15.41 -8.91 2.17
CA ALA A 166 14.46 -7.80 2.37
C ALA A 166 13.00 -8.29 2.28
N ARG A 167 12.68 -9.13 1.29
CA ARG A 167 11.34 -9.70 1.12
C ARG A 167 10.91 -10.61 2.28
N VAL A 168 11.84 -11.32 2.91
CA VAL A 168 11.57 -12.15 4.10
C VAL A 168 11.31 -11.27 5.32
N LEU A 169 12.15 -10.26 5.58
CA LEU A 169 11.98 -9.31 6.70
C LEU A 169 10.63 -8.58 6.64
N ILE A 170 10.21 -8.13 5.45
CA ILE A 170 8.90 -7.50 5.24
C ILE A 170 7.77 -8.49 5.60
N ARG A 171 7.79 -9.72 5.06
CA ARG A 171 6.74 -10.72 5.36
C ARG A 171 6.70 -11.13 6.83
N GLN A 172 7.85 -11.14 7.50
CA GLN A 172 7.98 -11.41 8.95
C GLN A 172 7.57 -10.22 9.84
N ARG A 173 7.08 -9.12 9.25
CA ARG A 173 6.61 -7.90 9.95
C ARG A 173 7.71 -7.20 10.75
N HIS A 174 8.95 -7.23 10.25
CA HIS A 174 10.08 -6.56 10.91
C HIS A 174 10.26 -5.11 10.47
N ILE A 175 9.65 -4.67 9.37
CA ILE A 175 9.81 -3.33 8.80
C ILE A 175 8.50 -2.52 8.97
N ARG A 176 8.66 -1.25 9.34
CA ARG A 176 7.59 -0.24 9.39
C ARG A 176 7.85 0.86 8.37
N VAL A 177 6.78 1.54 7.96
CA VAL A 177 6.82 2.77 7.18
C VAL A 177 6.07 3.83 7.98
N GLY A 178 6.81 4.80 8.52
CA GLY A 178 6.30 5.71 9.55
C GLY A 178 5.89 4.93 10.79
N ARG A 179 4.61 5.03 11.18
CA ARG A 179 4.06 4.32 12.35
C ARG A 179 3.54 2.91 12.03
N GLN A 180 3.24 2.61 10.76
CA GLN A 180 2.56 1.37 10.37
C GLN A 180 3.54 0.25 10.01
N VAL A 181 3.35 -0.94 10.56
CA VAL A 181 4.09 -2.15 10.15
C VAL A 181 3.51 -2.66 8.82
N VAL A 182 4.36 -2.84 7.81
CA VAL A 182 3.94 -3.23 6.46
C VAL A 182 4.45 -4.64 6.14
N ASN A 183 3.53 -5.55 5.79
CA ASN A 183 3.82 -6.95 5.47
C ASN A 183 3.87 -7.27 3.97
N VAL A 184 3.60 -6.28 3.10
CA VAL A 184 3.50 -6.46 1.64
C VAL A 184 4.72 -5.87 0.93
N ALA A 185 5.58 -6.74 0.39
CA ALA A 185 6.77 -6.35 -0.40
C ALA A 185 6.47 -5.69 -1.77
N SER A 186 5.19 -5.67 -2.18
CA SER A 186 4.69 -4.95 -3.36
C SER A 186 4.18 -3.54 -3.05
N PHE A 187 4.31 -3.07 -1.81
CA PHE A 187 3.93 -1.71 -1.43
C PHE A 187 4.83 -0.69 -2.16
N MET A 188 4.22 0.30 -2.82
CA MET A 188 4.93 1.41 -3.47
C MET A 188 5.09 2.55 -2.46
N VAL A 189 6.33 2.95 -2.18
CA VAL A 189 6.62 3.94 -1.14
C VAL A 189 6.67 5.35 -1.75
N ARG A 190 5.92 6.27 -1.13
CA ARG A 190 5.94 7.71 -1.47
C ARG A 190 7.28 8.34 -1.09
N VAL A 191 7.65 9.44 -1.74
CA VAL A 191 8.92 10.15 -1.45
C VAL A 191 8.99 10.56 0.03
N ASP A 192 7.94 11.19 0.55
CA ASP A 192 7.82 11.62 1.95
C ASP A 192 7.98 10.46 2.96
N SER A 193 7.45 9.29 2.60
CA SER A 193 7.47 8.09 3.44
C SER A 193 8.81 7.34 3.39
N GLN A 194 9.66 7.61 2.41
CA GLN A 194 10.93 6.91 2.21
C GLN A 194 11.95 7.17 3.33
N LYS A 195 11.95 8.38 3.91
CA LYS A 195 12.81 8.75 5.05
C LYS A 195 12.41 8.04 6.36
N HIS A 196 11.23 7.43 6.40
CA HIS A 196 10.61 6.86 7.60
C HIS A 196 10.53 5.33 7.54
N ILE A 197 11.44 4.67 6.81
CA ILE A 197 11.51 3.20 6.71
C ILE A 197 12.52 2.68 7.74
N ASP A 198 12.03 2.10 8.82
CA ASP A 198 12.86 1.54 9.90
C ASP A 198 12.45 0.10 10.23
N PHE A 199 13.23 -0.55 11.10
CA PHE A 199 12.74 -1.68 11.87
C PHE A 199 11.58 -1.29 12.79
N SER A 200 10.62 -2.20 12.97
CA SER A 200 9.55 -2.03 13.96
C SER A 200 10.11 -2.17 15.37
N LEU A 201 9.74 -1.27 16.28
CA LEU A 201 10.10 -1.33 17.71
C LEU A 201 9.66 -2.65 18.37
N THR A 202 8.55 -3.22 17.91
CA THR A 202 8.04 -4.52 18.37
C THR A 202 8.83 -5.72 17.84
N SER A 203 9.69 -5.52 16.83
CA SER A 203 10.48 -6.60 16.24
C SER A 203 11.75 -6.88 17.04
N PRO A 204 12.29 -8.12 17.01
CA PRO A 204 13.55 -8.45 17.69
C PRO A 204 14.77 -7.64 17.24
N PHE A 205 14.69 -6.96 16.09
CA PHE A 205 15.75 -6.10 15.55
C PHE A 205 15.59 -4.63 15.95
N GLY A 206 14.40 -4.20 16.38
CA GLY A 206 14.09 -2.84 16.82
C GLY A 206 14.00 -2.67 18.34
N GLY A 207 14.58 -3.59 19.12
CA GLY A 207 14.52 -3.59 20.59
C GLY A 207 13.43 -4.48 21.20
N GLY A 208 12.62 -5.16 20.39
CA GLY A 208 11.58 -6.08 20.86
C GLY A 208 12.12 -7.39 21.43
N ARG A 209 11.28 -8.10 22.20
CA ARG A 209 11.62 -9.38 22.84
C ARG A 209 12.07 -10.43 21.81
N PRO A 210 13.14 -11.22 22.07
CA PRO A 210 13.59 -12.26 21.16
C PRO A 210 12.50 -13.31 20.87
N GLY A 211 12.44 -13.73 19.59
CA GLY A 211 11.42 -14.62 19.06
C GLY A 211 11.40 -16.01 19.71
N ARG A 212 10.26 -16.72 19.56
CA ARG A 212 9.96 -18.00 20.24
C ARG A 212 11.11 -19.02 20.17
N VAL A 213 11.64 -19.27 18.97
CA VAL A 213 12.72 -20.26 18.77
C VAL A 213 14.03 -19.78 19.40
N LYS A 214 14.44 -18.53 19.18
CA LYS A 214 15.65 -17.96 19.81
C LYS A 214 15.56 -18.05 21.35
N ARG A 215 14.40 -17.77 21.93
CA ARG A 215 14.14 -17.91 23.36
C ARG A 215 14.14 -19.37 23.85
N LYS A 216 13.58 -20.32 23.08
CA LYS A 216 13.66 -21.77 23.40
C LYS A 216 15.14 -22.21 23.40
N ASN A 217 15.89 -21.83 22.36
CA ASN A 217 17.29 -22.19 22.20
C ASN A 217 18.18 -21.56 23.28
N GLN A 218 17.91 -20.31 23.67
CA GLN A 218 18.57 -19.66 24.81
C GLN A 218 18.26 -20.39 26.13
N LYS A 219 17.00 -20.79 26.37
CA LYS A 219 16.64 -21.58 27.56
C LYS A 219 17.29 -22.96 27.58
N SER A 220 17.35 -23.67 26.45
CA SER A 220 18.04 -24.97 26.39
C SER A 220 19.56 -24.84 26.50
N ALA A 221 20.16 -23.79 25.91
CA ALA A 221 21.58 -23.50 26.09
C ALA A 221 21.89 -23.17 27.56
N ALA A 222 21.02 -22.43 28.24
CA ALA A 222 21.14 -22.18 29.68
C ALA A 222 20.98 -23.46 30.52
N LYS A 223 20.02 -24.38 30.23
CA LYS A 223 19.93 -25.69 30.94
C LYS A 223 21.23 -26.49 30.75
N LYS A 224 21.76 -26.55 29.52
CA LYS A 224 23.01 -27.27 29.22
C LYS A 224 24.24 -26.63 29.89
N ALA A 225 24.34 -25.31 29.90
CA ALA A 225 25.43 -24.59 30.57
C ALA A 225 25.35 -24.67 32.11
N ALA A 226 24.16 -24.91 32.66
CA ALA A 226 23.93 -25.13 34.08
C ALA A 226 24.14 -26.60 34.53
N GLY A 227 24.80 -27.43 33.72
CA GLY A 227 25.21 -28.78 34.12
C GLY A 227 24.10 -29.84 34.17
N GLY A 228 22.87 -29.52 33.74
CA GLY A 228 21.76 -30.48 33.67
C GLY A 228 21.90 -31.44 32.48
N GLY A 229 22.91 -32.31 32.52
CA GLY A 229 22.92 -33.56 31.78
C GLY A 229 21.97 -34.55 32.45
N ASP A 230 21.07 -35.12 31.67
CA ASP A 230 20.27 -36.26 32.10
C ASP A 230 21.18 -37.49 31.81
N GLU A 231 21.92 -37.96 32.83
CA GLU A 231 22.38 -39.35 32.94
C GLU A 231 21.20 -40.17 33.50
N GLU A 232 21.20 -41.49 33.26
CA GLU A 232 20.06 -42.42 33.48
C GLU A 232 18.94 -42.21 32.42
N ASP A 233 18.45 -43.22 31.69
CA ASP A 233 18.40 -44.67 31.97
C ASP A 233 19.07 -45.56 30.89
N GLU A 234 19.94 -46.49 31.31
CA GLU A 234 20.16 -47.79 30.65
C GLU A 234 19.61 -48.90 31.58
N GLU A 235 18.40 -49.39 31.34
CA GLU A 235 17.99 -50.80 31.58
C GLU A 235 16.73 -51.16 30.76
#